data_AF-A0A440HUP3-F1
#
_entry.id   AF-A0A440HUP3-F1
#
_cell.length_a   1.000
_cell.length_b   1.000
_cell.length_c   1.000
_cell.angle_alpha   90.00
_cell.angle_beta   90.00
_cell.angle_gamma   90.00
#
_symmetry.space_group_name_H-M   'P 1'
#
loop_
_entity.id
_entity.type
_entity.pdbx_description
1 polymer ?
#
loop_
_entity_poly.entity_id
_entity_poly.type
_entity_poly.pdbx_seq_one_letter_code
_entity_poly.pdbx_strand_id
1 'polypeptide(L)' 'MNALSEQILSELRHLLSEMSDGGSVGPSVYDTARALQFHGTVTGRQDAYAWLIAQQQADGGWGSADFPLFRHAPT' A
#
# COMPACT_ATOMS: atom_id res chain seq x y z
N MET A 1 -15.27 -17.59 -29.02
CA MET A 1 -14.97 -16.58 -27.97
C MET A 1 -15.10 -15.22 -28.65
N ASN A 2 -15.63 -14.17 -27.99
CA ASN A 2 -15.72 -12.84 -28.62
C ASN A 2 -14.38 -12.10 -28.45
N ALA A 3 -14.04 -11.18 -29.36
CA ALA A 3 -12.79 -10.42 -29.39
C ALA A 3 -12.45 -9.76 -28.04
N LEU A 4 -13.45 -9.25 -27.32
CA LEU A 4 -13.28 -8.69 -25.97
C LEU A 4 -12.72 -9.71 -24.97
N SER A 5 -13.23 -10.95 -25.00
CA SER A 5 -12.76 -12.01 -24.11
C SER A 5 -11.32 -12.42 -24.42
N GLU A 6 -10.94 -12.44 -25.69
CA GLU A 6 -9.57 -12.75 -26.10
C GLU A 6 -8.59 -11.65 -25.68
N GLN A 7 -9.01 -10.39 -25.78
CA GLN A 7 -8.23 -9.25 -25.30
C GLN A 7 -8.01 -9.29 -23.79
N ILE A 8 -9.07 -9.49 -23.00
CA ILE A 8 -8.97 -9.61 -21.53
C ILE A 8 -8.04 -10.76 -21.14
N LEU A 9 -8.16 -11.91 -21.79
CA LEU A 9 -7.27 -13.06 -21.52
C LEU A 9 -5.82 -12.77 -21.91
N SER A 10 -5.59 -11.96 -22.95
CA SER A 10 -4.24 -11.53 -23.33
C SER A 10 -3.63 -10.60 -22.30
N GLU A 11 -4.37 -9.59 -21.84
CA GLU A 11 -3.92 -8.67 -20.79
C GLU A 11 -3.65 -9.39 -19.48
N LEU A 12 -4.53 -10.31 -19.07
CA LEU A 12 -4.32 -11.09 -17.86
C LEU A 12 -3.03 -11.92 -17.94
N ARG A 13 -2.77 -12.59 -19.07
CA ARG A 13 -1.52 -13.34 -19.27
C ARG A 13 -0.29 -12.44 -19.22
N HIS A 14 -0.39 -11.24 -19.79
CA HIS A 14 0.68 -10.25 -19.73
C HIS A 14 0.96 -9.83 -18.28
N LEU A 15 -0.07 -9.41 -17.53
CA LEU A 15 0.04 -9.01 -16.12
C LEU A 15 0.64 -10.12 -15.26
N LEU A 16 0.18 -11.36 -15.44
CA LEU A 16 0.72 -12.51 -14.70
C LEU A 16 2.18 -12.80 -15.06
N SER A 17 2.58 -12.57 -16.32
CA SER A 17 3.98 -12.75 -16.74
C SER A 17 4.92 -11.67 -16.20
N GLU A 18 4.39 -10.47 -15.93
CA GLU A 18 5.13 -9.37 -15.31
C GLU A 18 5.23 -9.49 -13.78
N MET A 19 4.39 -10.32 -13.16
CA MET A 19 4.50 -10.59 -11.73
C MET A 19 5.75 -11.42 -11.42
N SER A 20 6.78 -10.78 -10.86
CA SER A 20 7.93 -11.44 -10.24
C SER A 20 7.94 -11.26 -8.72
N ASP A 21 8.70 -12.11 -8.01
CA ASP A 21 9.05 -11.93 -6.60
C ASP A 21 7.87 -11.89 -5.61
N GLY A 22 6.88 -12.77 -5.79
CA GLY A 22 5.76 -12.93 -4.85
C GLY A 22 4.64 -11.89 -4.98
N GLY A 23 4.75 -10.95 -5.92
CA GLY A 23 3.74 -9.95 -6.24
C GLY A 23 4.12 -8.54 -5.83
N SER A 24 3.19 -7.59 -5.99
CA SER A 24 3.37 -6.19 -5.61
C SER A 24 2.33 -5.81 -4.56
N VAL A 25 2.79 -5.28 -3.43
CA VAL A 25 1.94 -4.77 -2.36
C VAL A 25 2.26 -3.30 -2.15
N GLY A 26 1.23 -2.47 -2.09
CA GLY A 26 1.38 -1.04 -1.81
C GLY A 26 1.90 -0.79 -0.39
N PRO A 27 2.47 0.40 -0.12
CA PRO A 27 2.93 0.77 1.22
C PRO A 27 1.78 0.75 2.26
N SER A 28 2.08 0.27 3.46
CA SER A 28 1.16 0.20 4.59
C SER A 28 1.53 1.22 5.66
N VAL A 29 0.58 2.06 6.07
CA VAL A 29 0.78 3.03 7.18
C VAL A 29 1.18 2.31 8.46
N TYR A 30 0.46 1.24 8.80
CA TYR A 30 0.69 0.48 10.02
C TYR A 30 2.09 -0.12 10.05
N ASP A 31 2.49 -0.81 8.97
CA ASP A 31 3.80 -1.48 8.94
C ASP A 31 4.95 -0.47 8.92
N THR A 32 4.77 0.66 8.23
CA THR A 32 5.74 1.76 8.22
C THR A 32 5.91 2.35 9.63
N ALA A 33 4.82 2.64 10.33
CA ALA A 33 4.86 3.16 11.70
C ALA A 33 5.51 2.16 12.68
N ARG A 34 5.17 0.87 12.57
CA ARG A 34 5.78 -0.19 13.38
C ARG A 34 7.27 -0.33 13.09
N ALA A 35 7.68 -0.29 11.83
CA ALA A 35 9.09 -0.33 11.46
C ALA A 35 9.87 0.82 12.12
N LEU A 36 9.33 2.05 12.05
CA LEU A 36 9.92 3.22 12.70
C LEU A 36 9.97 3.14 14.23
N GLN A 37 9.00 2.47 14.84
CA GLN A 37 8.91 2.30 16.28
C GLN A 37 9.95 1.31 16.82
N PHE A 38 10.12 0.16 16.16
CA PHE A 38 10.93 -0.94 16.70
C PHE A 38 12.34 -1.04 16.10
N HIS A 39 12.60 -0.40 14.96
CA HIS A 39 13.91 -0.46 14.31
C HIS A 39 14.57 0.92 14.34
N GLY A 40 15.56 1.08 15.22
CA GLY A 40 16.26 2.35 15.44
C GLY A 40 17.08 2.85 14.25
N THR A 41 17.53 1.94 13.37
CA THR A 41 18.29 2.25 12.15
C THR A 41 17.58 1.65 10.94
N VAL A 42 16.48 2.30 10.54
CA VAL A 42 15.86 2.07 9.22
C VAL A 42 16.42 3.11 8.26
N THR A 43 17.02 2.65 7.17
CA THR A 43 17.41 3.53 6.05
C THR A 43 16.18 4.27 5.53
N GLY A 44 16.27 5.59 5.32
CA GLY A 44 15.11 6.38 4.88
C GLY A 44 14.11 6.74 6.00
N ARG A 45 14.52 6.64 7.27
CA ARG A 45 13.67 7.01 8.44
C ARG A 45 12.97 8.36 8.29
N GLN A 46 13.68 9.39 7.81
CA GLN A 46 13.11 10.73 7.64
C GLN A 46 12.07 10.76 6.52
N ASP A 47 12.33 10.08 5.41
CA ASP A 47 11.38 9.98 4.29
C ASP A 47 10.12 9.22 4.72
N ALA A 48 10.27 8.16 5.51
CA ALA A 48 9.14 7.41 6.07
C ALA A 48 8.29 8.26 7.02
N TYR A 49 8.91 9.12 7.86
CA TYR A 49 8.16 10.09 8.66
C TYR A 49 7.43 11.11 7.81
N ALA A 50 8.12 11.70 6.83
CA ALA A 50 7.51 12.67 5.90
C ALA A 50 6.33 12.04 5.16
N TRP A 51 6.48 10.78 4.73
CA TRP A 51 5.42 10.02 4.09
C TRP A 51 4.24 9.79 5.03
N LEU A 52 4.47 9.35 6.28
CA LEU A 52 3.39 9.17 7.27
C LEU A 52 2.62 10.47 7.52
N ILE A 53 3.32 11.59 7.69
CA ILE A 53 2.68 12.90 7.87
C ILE A 53 1.82 13.24 6.65
N ALA A 54 2.31 12.98 5.44
CA ALA A 54 1.55 13.21 4.21
C ALA A 54 0.33 12.29 4.05
N GLN A 55 0.30 11.12 4.71
CA GLN A 55 -0.85 10.21 4.69
C GLN A 55 -1.94 10.59 5.71
N GLN A 56 -1.64 11.46 6.68
CA GLN A 56 -2.57 11.80 7.75
C GLN A 56 -3.77 12.58 7.17
N GLN A 57 -4.98 12.20 7.58
CA GLN A 57 -6.20 12.90 7.19
C GLN A 57 -6.41 14.16 8.04
N ALA A 58 -7.30 15.06 7.61
CA ALA A 58 -7.56 16.33 8.28
C ALA A 58 -8.07 16.19 9.74
N ASP A 59 -8.70 15.05 10.07
CA ASP A 59 -9.16 14.72 11.41
C ASP A 59 -8.07 14.06 12.29
N GLY A 60 -6.86 13.90 11.75
CA GLY A 60 -5.70 13.35 12.44
C GLY A 60 -5.55 11.82 12.35
N GLY A 61 -6.52 11.09 11.79
CA GLY A 61 -6.40 9.65 11.63
C GLY A 61 -5.73 9.24 10.32
N TRP A 62 -5.39 7.96 10.20
CA TRP A 62 -4.87 7.36 8.97
C TRP A 62 -5.83 6.36 8.35
N GLY A 63 -5.80 6.26 7.01
CA GLY A 63 -6.74 5.45 6.23
C GLY A 63 -8.02 6.20 5.81
N SER A 64 -8.85 5.54 5.01
CA SER A 64 -10.06 6.15 4.44
C SER A 64 -11.15 6.37 5.50
N ALA A 65 -11.74 7.57 5.50
CA ALA A 65 -12.88 7.91 6.36
C ALA A 65 -14.14 7.10 6.03
N ASP A 66 -14.27 6.58 4.81
CA ASP A 66 -15.39 5.75 4.37
C ASP A 66 -15.38 4.36 5.03
N PHE A 67 -14.23 3.95 5.56
CA PHE A 67 -14.03 2.65 6.20
C PHE A 67 -13.48 2.80 7.63
N PRO A 68 -14.29 3.31 8.58
CA PRO A 68 -13.81 3.72 9.90
C PRO A 68 -13.14 2.60 10.69
N LEU A 69 -13.63 1.36 10.58
CA LEU A 69 -13.03 0.21 11.28
C LEU A 69 -11.58 -0.08 10.84
N PHE A 70 -11.22 0.26 9.60
CA PHE A 70 -9.85 0.04 9.09
C PHE A 70 -8.87 1.12 9.57
N ARG A 71 -9.36 2.16 10.25
CA ARG A 71 -8.54 3.26 10.80
C ARG A 71 -8.04 2.98 12.21
N HIS A 72 -8.61 1.99 12.90
CA HIS A 72 -8.27 1.68 14.30
C HIS A 72 -6.84 1.19 14.51
N ALA A 73 -6.30 0.40 13.58
CA ALA A 73 -4.93 -0.10 13.69
C ALA A 73 -3.87 0.95 13.28
N PRO A 74 -4.03 1.73 12.19
CA PRO A 74 -3.03 2.70 11.77
C PRO A 74 -3.08 4.06 12.48
N THR A 75 -4.08 4.31 13.35
CA THR A 75 -4.20 5.55 14.15
C THR A 75 -3.90 5.26 15.61
#